data_AF-A0A352A5Z1-F1
#
_entry.id   AF-A0A352A5Z1-F1
#
_cell.length_a   1.000
_cell.length_b   1.000
_cell.length_c   1.000
_cell.angle_alpha   90.00
_cell.angle_beta   90.00
_cell.angle_gamma   90.00
#
_symmetry.space_group_name_H-M   'P 1'
#
loop_
_entity.id
_entity.type
_entity.pdbx_description
1 polymer ?
#
loop_
_entity_poly.entity_id
_entity_poly.type
_entity_poly.pdbx_seq_one_letter_code
_entity_poly.pdbx_strand_id
1 'polypeptide(L)'
;MNKVNKEQFFNELNKLLKALPDKERNKANTYYNEIINDYIEDGMAEEIAIEKLGNIQSIADEILSDNGINTDNGINTNKGSSVGSNILIGTLLVLGFPLWGSLLLAGALLLLSFYIILFCPIILFGSIAIAFLASSILCTVTALFIFLENIPYGIFQLGAGIIVFGLSIIFGWLLVSTTKSIFKLYSLTWKKVLALFKKRGA
;
A
#
# COMPACT_ATOMS: atom_id res chain seq x y z
N MET A 1 22.32 46.49 -15.53
CA MET A 1 22.82 45.77 -14.35
C MET A 1 22.56 46.65 -13.13
N ASN A 2 21.59 46.27 -12.28
CA ASN A 2 21.35 46.99 -11.02
C ASN A 2 22.53 46.70 -10.11
N LYS A 3 23.33 47.73 -9.80
CA LYS A 3 24.43 47.63 -8.83
C LYS A 3 23.80 47.45 -7.45
N VAL A 4 23.99 46.30 -6.82
CA VAL A 4 23.55 46.07 -5.43
C VAL A 4 24.69 46.50 -4.53
N ASN A 5 24.50 47.61 -3.82
CA ASN A 5 25.46 48.07 -2.82
C ASN A 5 25.19 47.36 -1.48
N LYS A 6 26.19 47.28 -0.60
CA LYS A 6 26.12 46.67 0.74
C LYS A 6 24.89 47.14 1.54
N GLU A 7 24.58 48.43 1.50
CA GLU A 7 23.40 49.00 2.17
C GLU A 7 22.07 48.47 1.61
N GLN A 8 22.00 48.19 0.30
CA GLN A 8 20.79 47.67 -0.34
C GLN A 8 20.55 46.22 0.04
N PHE A 9 21.61 45.40 0.10
CA PHE A 9 21.55 44.01 0.56
C PHE A 9 20.97 43.91 1.97
N PHE A 10 21.52 44.66 2.93
CA PHE A 10 21.02 44.64 4.30
C PHE A 10 19.61 45.22 4.43
N ASN A 11 19.23 46.20 3.60
CA ASN A 11 17.86 46.72 3.59
C ASN A 11 16.86 45.67 3.10
N GLU A 12 17.18 44.89 2.07
CA GLU A 12 16.34 43.80 1.58
C GLU A 12 16.29 42.63 2.57
N LEU A 13 17.43 42.23 3.13
CA LEU A 13 17.49 41.20 4.17
C LEU A 13 16.65 41.58 5.40
N ASN A 14 16.76 42.83 5.89
CA ASN A 14 15.95 43.30 7.01
C ASN A 14 14.45 43.38 6.70
N LYS A 15 14.05 43.58 5.43
CA LYS A 15 12.63 43.53 5.04
C LYS A 15 12.08 42.11 5.12
N LEU A 16 12.86 41.11 4.73
CA LEU A 16 12.48 39.69 4.80
C LEU A 16 12.51 39.18 6.24
N LEU A 17 13.48 39.63 7.05
CA LEU A 17 13.63 39.26 8.46
C LEU A 17 12.77 40.10 9.44
N LYS A 18 11.75 40.82 8.96
CA LYS A 18 10.85 41.61 9.83
C LYS A 18 10.14 40.77 10.89
N ALA A 19 9.98 39.48 10.65
CA ALA A 19 9.35 38.56 11.59
C ALA A 19 10.24 38.23 12.81
N LEU A 20 11.55 38.53 12.77
CA LEU A 20 12.47 38.24 13.86
C LEU A 20 12.55 39.37 14.91
N PRO A 21 12.79 39.03 16.19
CA PRO A 21 13.16 39.99 17.22
C PRO A 21 14.39 40.82 16.81
N ASP A 22 14.43 42.09 17.23
CA ASP A 22 15.53 43.02 16.89
C ASP A 22 16.91 42.46 17.26
N LYS A 23 16.99 41.69 18.35
CA LYS A 23 18.23 41.06 18.81
C LYS A 23 18.78 40.02 17.83
N GLU A 24 17.93 39.21 17.21
CA GLU A 24 18.36 38.15 16.27
C GLU A 24 18.65 38.72 14.89
N ARG A 25 17.84 39.68 14.45
CA ARG A 25 18.08 40.44 13.24
C ARG A 25 19.42 41.18 13.29
N ASN A 26 19.78 41.77 14.43
CA ASN A 26 21.07 42.42 14.60
C ASN A 26 22.23 41.42 14.53
N LYS A 27 22.07 40.22 15.12
CA LYS A 27 23.08 39.15 15.02
C LYS A 27 23.29 38.69 13.57
N ALA A 28 22.21 38.49 12.81
CA ALA A 28 22.29 38.13 11.41
C ALA A 28 23.02 39.22 10.60
N ASN A 29 22.66 40.50 10.81
CA ASN A 29 23.33 41.61 10.14
C ASN A 29 24.83 41.68 10.50
N THR A 30 25.21 41.49 11.76
CA THR A 30 26.62 41.45 12.18
C THR A 30 27.37 40.31 11.48
N TYR A 31 26.81 39.10 11.49
CA TYR A 31 27.43 37.91 10.89
C TYR A 31 27.70 38.08 9.39
N TYR A 32 26.69 38.48 8.62
CA TYR A 32 26.87 38.70 7.18
C TYR A 32 27.75 39.92 6.88
N ASN A 33 27.79 40.92 7.77
CA ASN A 33 28.69 42.06 7.63
C ASN A 33 30.15 41.66 7.82
N GLU A 34 30.46 40.77 8.77
CA GLU A 34 31.79 40.20 8.94
C GLU A 34 32.22 39.41 7.70
N ILE A 35 31.36 38.53 7.17
CA ILE A 35 31.66 37.75 5.97
C ILE A 35 31.92 38.66 4.75
N ILE A 36 31.11 39.69 4.54
CA ILE A 36 31.31 40.65 3.44
C ILE A 36 32.64 41.40 3.62
N ASN A 37 32.98 41.78 4.86
CA ASN A 37 34.24 42.48 5.12
C ASN A 37 35.45 41.57 4.89
N ASP A 38 35.40 40.29 5.29
CA ASP A 38 36.47 39.33 5.03
C ASP A 38 36.75 39.22 3.51
N TYR A 39 35.70 39.18 2.68
CA TYR A 39 35.86 39.16 1.23
C TYR A 39 36.45 40.46 0.66
N ILE A 40 36.16 41.61 1.27
CA ILE A 40 36.74 42.90 0.87
C ILE A 40 38.21 42.98 1.29
N GLU A 41 38.57 42.47 2.47
CA GLU A 41 39.95 42.37 2.96
C GLU A 41 40.81 41.46 2.07
N ASP A 42 40.21 40.40 1.50
CA ASP A 42 40.82 39.53 0.49
C ASP A 42 40.97 40.20 -0.91
N GLY A 43 40.59 41.48 -1.04
CA GLY A 43 40.75 42.28 -2.25
C GLY A 43 39.64 42.10 -3.29
N MET A 44 38.49 41.52 -2.92
CA MET A 44 37.32 41.47 -3.81
C MET A 44 36.48 42.75 -3.72
N ALA A 45 35.91 43.16 -4.85
CA ALA A 45 34.93 44.23 -4.87
C ALA A 45 33.63 43.81 -4.15
N GLU A 46 32.97 44.76 -3.49
CA GLU A 46 31.78 44.51 -2.66
C GLU A 46 30.68 43.78 -3.42
N GLU A 47 30.53 44.06 -4.73
CA GLU A 47 29.51 43.43 -5.57
C GLU A 47 29.74 41.93 -5.75
N ILE A 48 31.00 41.51 -5.87
CA ILE A 48 31.37 40.10 -6.07
C ILE A 48 31.22 39.34 -4.75
N ALA A 49 31.48 39.99 -3.62
CA ALA A 49 31.25 39.42 -2.29
C ALA A 49 29.77 39.11 -2.05
N ILE A 50 28.87 40.03 -2.43
CA ILE A 50 27.42 39.85 -2.30
C ILE A 50 26.90 38.77 -3.25
N GLU A 51 27.43 38.69 -4.47
CA GLU A 51 27.07 37.62 -5.42
C GLU A 51 27.48 36.22 -4.92
N LYS A 52 28.64 36.11 -4.26
CA LYS A 52 29.11 34.84 -3.67
C LYS A 52 28.27 34.33 -2.50
N LEU A 53 27.62 35.23 -1.75
CA LEU A 53 26.72 34.85 -0.66
C LEU A 53 25.46 34.15 -1.16
N GLY A 54 25.11 34.31 -2.44
CA GLY A 54 23.96 33.69 -3.07
C GLY A 54 22.69 34.54 -2.97
N ASN A 55 21.53 33.90 -3.12
CA ASN A 55 20.24 34.59 -3.18
C ASN A 55 19.80 35.07 -1.79
N ILE A 56 19.50 36.37 -1.67
CA ILE A 56 19.01 37.03 -0.44
C ILE A 56 17.79 36.32 0.14
N GLN A 57 16.89 35.79 -0.71
CA GLN A 57 15.72 35.04 -0.25
C GLN A 57 16.11 33.73 0.45
N SER A 58 17.07 32.99 -0.12
CA SER A 58 17.55 31.73 0.47
C SER A 58 18.22 31.99 1.82
N ILE A 59 19.01 33.06 1.92
CA ILE A 59 19.65 33.49 3.16
C ILE A 59 18.59 33.85 4.22
N ALA A 60 17.56 34.59 3.83
CA ALA A 60 16.48 34.96 4.74
C ALA A 60 15.71 33.73 5.23
N ASP A 61 15.38 32.79 4.34
CA ASP A 61 14.68 31.55 4.68
C ASP A 61 15.50 30.64 5.61
N GLU A 62 16.81 30.57 5.42
CA GLU A 62 17.72 29.84 6.31
C GLU A 62 17.74 30.45 7.71
N ILE A 63 17.90 31.77 7.82
CA ILE A 63 17.89 32.48 9.11
C ILE A 63 16.52 32.35 9.80
N LEU A 64 15.43 32.44 9.03
CA LEU A 64 14.06 32.28 9.55
C LEU A 64 13.84 30.85 10.07
N SER A 65 14.31 29.84 9.33
CA SER A 65 14.23 28.42 9.71
C SER A 65 15.05 28.12 10.96
N ASP A 66 16.27 28.64 11.06
CA ASP A 66 17.16 28.48 12.23
C ASP A 66 16.56 29.09 13.51
N ASN A 67 15.79 30.17 13.39
CA ASN A 67 15.07 30.79 14.50
C ASN A 67 13.63 30.23 14.67
N GLY A 68 13.28 29.14 13.97
CA GLY A 68 12.01 28.43 14.10
C GLY A 68 10.79 29.14 13.50
N ILE A 69 11.00 30.18 12.68
CA ILE A 69 9.95 30.92 11.97
C ILE A 69 9.86 30.37 10.55
N ASN A 70 8.97 29.41 10.33
CA ASN A 70 8.71 28.88 8.99
C ASN A 70 7.85 29.89 8.22
N THR A 71 8.46 30.61 7.27
CA THR A 71 7.73 31.44 6.33
C THR A 71 7.34 30.59 5.14
N ASP A 72 6.35 29.72 5.33
CA ASP A 72 5.73 28.94 4.26
C ASP A 72 4.97 29.89 3.32
N ASN A 73 5.69 30.55 2.42
CA ASN A 73 5.11 31.22 1.26
C ASN A 73 4.82 30.16 0.18
N GLY A 74 3.72 29.44 0.40
CA GLY A 74 3.03 28.70 -0.64
C GLY A 74 3.30 27.20 -0.63
N ILE A 75 2.51 26.47 0.15
CA ILE A 75 1.48 25.56 -0.36
C ILE A 75 0.60 25.17 0.84
N ASN A 76 -0.68 25.46 0.71
CA ASN A 76 -1.72 25.12 1.66
C ASN A 76 -1.73 23.61 1.98
N THR A 77 -1.23 23.22 3.16
CA THR A 77 -1.74 22.02 3.85
C THR A 77 -1.97 22.33 5.31
N ASN A 78 -3.25 22.52 5.63
CA ASN A 78 -3.78 22.50 6.98
C ASN A 78 -3.24 21.31 7.78
N LYS A 79 -2.32 21.54 8.73
CA LYS A 79 -2.38 20.92 10.05
C LYS A 79 -1.46 21.62 11.03
N GLY A 80 -2.06 22.43 11.89
CA GLY A 80 -1.45 22.69 13.19
C GLY A 80 -1.35 21.38 13.95
N SER A 81 -0.15 20.85 14.09
CA SER A 81 0.17 19.91 15.15
C SER A 81 1.66 19.96 15.43
N SER A 82 1.98 20.44 16.63
CA SER A 82 3.12 20.05 17.46
C SER A 82 4.24 19.33 16.70
N VAL A 83 5.40 19.99 16.57
CA VAL A 83 6.65 19.38 16.06
C VAL A 83 6.96 18.04 16.76
N GLY A 84 6.54 17.87 18.02
CA GLY A 84 6.59 16.59 18.74
C GLY A 84 5.67 15.50 18.15
N SER A 85 4.49 15.85 17.64
CA SER A 85 3.59 14.90 16.97
C SER A 85 4.14 14.42 15.63
N ASN A 86 4.92 15.23 14.90
CA ASN A 86 5.49 14.83 13.61
C ASN A 86 6.69 13.88 13.78
N ILE A 87 7.49 14.07 14.84
CA ILE A 87 8.58 13.16 15.22
C ILE A 87 8.02 11.86 15.81
N LEU A 88 6.94 11.93 16.59
CA LEU A 88 6.21 10.75 17.07
C LEU A 88 5.53 10.01 15.91
N ILE A 89 4.92 10.71 14.95
CA ILE A 89 4.37 10.10 13.72
C ILE A 89 5.50 9.46 12.91
N GLY A 90 6.63 10.13 12.72
CA GLY A 90 7.78 9.60 11.97
C GLY A 90 8.39 8.38 12.64
N THR A 91 8.57 8.41 13.96
CA THR A 91 9.09 7.29 14.76
C THR A 91 8.11 6.12 14.79
N LEU A 92 6.81 6.40 14.92
CA LEU A 92 5.75 5.40 14.84
C LEU A 92 5.56 4.86 13.43
N LEU A 93 5.97 5.60 12.39
CA LEU A 93 5.96 5.13 11.00
C LEU A 93 7.18 4.26 10.70
N VAL A 94 8.35 4.57 11.28
CA VAL A 94 9.57 3.74 11.17
C VAL A 94 9.46 2.45 11.98
N LEU A 95 8.98 2.52 13.24
CA LEU A 95 8.57 1.34 14.03
C LEU A 95 7.31 0.68 13.47
N GLY A 96 6.50 1.47 12.78
CA GLY A 96 5.35 1.01 12.03
C GLY A 96 5.77 0.20 10.83
N PHE A 97 6.86 0.52 10.14
CA PHE A 97 7.27 -0.16 8.90
C PHE A 97 7.37 -1.69 9.04
N PRO A 98 7.97 -2.27 10.10
CA PRO A 98 7.90 -3.71 10.36
C PRO A 98 6.48 -4.20 10.73
N LEU A 99 5.64 -3.35 11.34
CA LEU A 99 4.24 -3.67 11.67
C LEU A 99 3.31 -3.62 10.44
N TRP A 100 3.43 -2.63 9.56
CA TRP A 100 2.68 -2.50 8.31
C TRP A 100 3.05 -3.64 7.35
N GLY A 101 4.33 -4.01 7.30
CA GLY A 101 4.78 -5.20 6.57
C GLY A 101 4.11 -6.47 7.09
N SER A 102 4.11 -6.68 8.41
CA SER A 102 3.46 -7.83 9.04
C SER A 102 1.93 -7.82 8.86
N LEU A 103 1.29 -6.65 8.90
CA LEU A 103 -0.15 -6.50 8.74
C LEU A 103 -0.60 -6.69 7.29
N LEU A 104 0.17 -6.18 6.33
CA LEU A 104 -0.04 -6.41 4.91
C LEU A 104 0.17 -7.88 4.57
N LEU A 105 1.21 -8.50 5.13
CA LEU A 105 1.49 -9.92 4.98
C LEU A 105 0.36 -10.77 5.57
N ALA A 106 -0.11 -10.45 6.79
CA ALA A 106 -1.24 -11.12 7.42
C ALA A 106 -2.53 -10.98 6.57
N GLY A 107 -2.79 -9.80 6.00
CA GLY A 107 -3.89 -9.58 5.07
C GLY A 107 -3.76 -10.42 3.80
N ALA A 108 -2.56 -10.51 3.23
CA ALA A 108 -2.28 -11.34 2.06
C ALA A 108 -2.46 -12.84 2.36
N LEU A 109 -1.99 -13.31 3.52
CA LEU A 109 -2.18 -14.69 4.00
C LEU A 109 -3.66 -15.02 4.21
N LEU A 110 -4.46 -14.09 4.74
CA LEU A 110 -5.90 -14.27 4.89
C LEU A 110 -6.61 -14.38 3.53
N LEU A 111 -6.26 -13.53 2.57
CA LEU A 111 -6.77 -13.61 1.20
C LEU A 111 -6.40 -14.94 0.54
N LEU A 112 -5.15 -15.37 0.71
CA LEU A 112 -4.68 -16.65 0.21
C LEU A 112 -5.43 -17.82 0.87
N SER A 113 -5.60 -17.79 2.19
CA SER A 113 -6.36 -18.81 2.92
C SER A 113 -7.81 -18.88 2.43
N PHE A 114 -8.45 -17.73 2.23
CA PHE A 114 -9.81 -17.67 1.69
C PHE A 114 -9.89 -18.28 0.28
N TYR A 115 -8.90 -17.99 -0.57
CA TYR A 115 -8.79 -18.56 -1.91
C TYR A 115 -8.64 -20.09 -1.86
N ILE A 116 -7.76 -20.61 -1.00
CA ILE A 116 -7.54 -22.06 -0.84
C ILE A 116 -8.83 -22.76 -0.38
N ILE A 117 -9.52 -22.18 0.61
CA ILE A 117 -10.79 -22.73 1.12
C ILE A 117 -11.85 -22.76 0.01
N LEU A 118 -11.86 -21.78 -0.89
CA LEU A 118 -12.79 -21.72 -2.01
C LEU A 118 -12.52 -22.84 -3.04
N PHE A 119 -11.25 -23.15 -3.31
CA PHE A 119 -10.86 -24.22 -4.23
C PHE A 119 -10.94 -25.63 -3.65
N CYS A 120 -10.76 -25.78 -2.34
CA CYS A 120 -10.80 -27.06 -1.62
C CYS A 120 -12.04 -27.93 -1.95
N PRO A 121 -13.29 -27.44 -1.85
CA PRO A 121 -14.46 -28.25 -2.16
C PRO A 121 -14.52 -28.69 -3.63
N ILE A 122 -14.06 -27.85 -4.58
CA ILE A 122 -14.02 -28.23 -6.00
C ILE A 122 -13.10 -29.44 -6.20
N ILE A 123 -11.92 -29.41 -5.59
CA ILE A 123 -10.93 -30.49 -5.71
C ILE A 123 -11.43 -31.76 -5.01
N LEU A 124 -12.01 -31.64 -3.82
CA LEU A 124 -12.54 -32.77 -3.06
C LEU A 124 -13.67 -33.47 -3.82
N PHE A 125 -14.70 -32.71 -4.25
CA PHE A 125 -15.81 -33.29 -5.01
C PHE A 125 -15.36 -33.83 -6.36
N GLY A 126 -14.39 -33.19 -7.02
CA GLY A 126 -13.80 -33.67 -8.26
C GLY A 126 -13.10 -35.01 -8.07
N SER A 127 -12.22 -35.12 -7.06
CA SER A 127 -11.49 -36.34 -6.78
C SER A 127 -12.41 -37.50 -6.39
N ILE A 128 -13.46 -37.22 -5.61
CA ILE A 128 -14.48 -38.22 -5.25
C ILE A 128 -15.22 -38.69 -6.50
N ALA A 129 -15.68 -37.77 -7.36
CA ALA A 129 -16.40 -38.14 -8.58
C ALA A 129 -15.53 -39.05 -9.49
N ILE A 130 -14.26 -38.71 -9.67
CA ILE A 130 -13.30 -39.49 -10.49
C ILE A 130 -13.04 -40.86 -9.87
N ALA A 131 -12.84 -40.94 -8.55
CA ALA A 131 -12.62 -42.21 -7.86
C ALA A 131 -13.82 -43.15 -7.98
N PHE A 132 -15.04 -42.62 -7.89
CA PHE A 132 -16.27 -43.39 -8.09
C PHE A 132 -16.45 -43.83 -9.55
N LEU A 133 -16.12 -42.99 -10.54
CA LEU A 133 -16.12 -43.42 -11.95
C LEU A 133 -15.13 -44.57 -12.18
N ALA A 134 -13.89 -44.42 -11.72
CA ALA A 134 -12.86 -45.44 -11.86
C ALA A 134 -13.29 -46.76 -11.20
N SER A 135 -13.85 -46.67 -9.98
CA SER A 135 -14.36 -47.83 -9.26
C SER A 135 -15.53 -48.51 -9.98
N SER A 136 -16.43 -47.75 -10.60
CA SER A 136 -17.55 -48.30 -11.38
C SER A 136 -17.07 -49.10 -12.60
N ILE A 137 -16.06 -48.58 -13.31
CA ILE A 137 -15.46 -49.27 -14.46
C ILE A 137 -14.80 -50.58 -14.01
N LEU A 138 -14.02 -50.53 -12.93
CA LEU A 138 -13.37 -51.71 -12.37
C LEU A 138 -14.38 -52.76 -11.90
N CYS A 139 -15.47 -52.31 -11.28
CA CYS A 139 -16.56 -53.17 -10.82
C CYS A 139 -17.27 -53.87 -12.00
N THR A 140 -17.46 -53.15 -13.11
CA THR A 140 -18.09 -53.71 -14.32
C THR A 140 -17.19 -54.75 -14.99
N VAL A 141 -15.89 -54.48 -15.09
CA VAL A 141 -14.92 -55.43 -15.65
C VAL A 141 -14.82 -56.68 -14.78
N THR A 142 -14.68 -56.52 -13.46
CA THR A 142 -14.59 -57.66 -12.53
C THR A 142 -15.88 -58.49 -12.48
N ALA A 143 -17.05 -57.86 -12.64
CA ALA A 143 -18.31 -58.58 -12.74
C ALA A 143 -18.33 -59.55 -13.92
N LEU A 144 -17.81 -59.17 -15.10
CA LEU A 144 -17.74 -60.06 -16.27
C LEU A 144 -16.92 -61.33 -16.01
N PHE A 145 -15.85 -61.24 -15.23
CA PHE A 145 -15.06 -62.40 -14.82
C PHE A 145 -15.81 -63.27 -13.80
N ILE A 146 -16.46 -62.66 -12.80
CA ILE A 146 -17.21 -63.37 -11.76
C ILE A 146 -18.43 -64.10 -12.35
N PHE A 147 -19.02 -63.58 -13.44
CA PHE A 147 -20.11 -64.26 -14.16
C PHE A 147 -19.73 -65.66 -14.67
N LEU A 148 -18.43 -65.90 -14.93
CA LEU A 148 -17.95 -67.20 -15.41
C LEU A 148 -17.89 -68.24 -14.29
N GLU A 149 -17.68 -67.82 -13.04
CA GLU A 149 -17.64 -68.72 -11.88
C GLU A 149 -19.01 -68.85 -11.22
N ASN A 150 -19.69 -67.74 -10.95
CA ASN A 150 -20.97 -67.74 -10.24
C ASN A 150 -21.90 -66.60 -10.70
N ILE A 151 -22.95 -66.98 -11.43
CA ILE A 151 -23.99 -66.06 -11.92
C ILE A 151 -24.62 -65.17 -10.83
N PRO A 152 -25.06 -65.67 -9.66
CA PRO A 152 -25.71 -64.80 -8.66
C PRO A 152 -24.78 -63.71 -8.10
N TYR A 153 -23.49 -64.02 -7.92
CA TYR A 153 -22.50 -63.04 -7.46
C TYR A 153 -22.19 -62.00 -8.54
N GLY A 154 -22.16 -62.39 -9.82
CA GLY A 154 -21.98 -61.46 -10.94
C GLY A 154 -23.11 -60.43 -11.05
N ILE A 155 -24.36 -60.85 -10.84
CA ILE A 155 -25.54 -59.95 -10.86
C ILE A 155 -25.48 -58.94 -9.71
N PHE A 156 -25.12 -59.38 -8.50
CA PHE A 156 -24.95 -58.49 -7.35
C PHE A 156 -23.84 -57.46 -7.58
N GLN A 157 -22.70 -57.90 -8.15
CA GLN A 157 -21.57 -57.03 -8.48
C GLN A 157 -21.94 -55.97 -9.52
N LEU A 158 -22.67 -56.33 -10.58
CA LEU A 158 -23.17 -55.35 -11.56
C LEU A 158 -24.13 -54.33 -10.93
N GLY A 159 -25.02 -54.79 -10.05
CA GLY A 159 -25.90 -53.90 -9.29
C GLY A 159 -25.11 -52.87 -8.46
N ALA A 160 -24.08 -53.33 -7.75
CA ALA A 160 -23.17 -52.46 -7.00
C ALA A 160 -22.45 -51.45 -7.91
N GLY A 161 -21.98 -51.88 -9.09
CA GLY A 161 -21.35 -51.01 -10.08
C GLY A 161 -22.25 -49.88 -10.60
N ILE A 162 -23.53 -50.18 -10.84
CA ILE A 162 -24.55 -49.20 -11.26
C ILE A 162 -24.84 -48.19 -10.15
N ILE A 163 -24.92 -48.64 -8.89
CA ILE A 163 -25.11 -47.75 -7.74
C ILE A 163 -23.94 -46.78 -7.64
N VAL A 164 -22.70 -47.28 -7.68
CA VAL A 164 -21.48 -46.46 -7.64
C VAL A 164 -21.41 -45.47 -8.81
N PHE A 165 -21.83 -45.87 -10.00
CA PHE A 165 -21.95 -44.98 -11.15
C PHE A 165 -22.96 -43.85 -10.93
N GLY A 166 -24.14 -44.19 -10.38
CA GLY A 166 -25.17 -43.23 -10.02
C GLY A 166 -24.67 -42.22 -8.98
N LEU A 167 -23.95 -42.68 -7.95
CA LEU A 167 -23.32 -41.78 -6.97
C LEU A 167 -22.34 -40.82 -7.64
N SER A 168 -21.52 -41.30 -8.59
CA SER A 168 -20.57 -40.42 -9.29
C SER A 168 -21.25 -39.26 -10.02
N ILE A 169 -22.36 -39.52 -10.70
CA ILE A 169 -23.14 -38.48 -11.41
C ILE A 169 -23.70 -37.45 -10.43
N ILE A 170 -24.23 -37.90 -9.28
CA ILE A 170 -24.76 -37.02 -8.23
C ILE A 170 -23.65 -36.11 -7.68
N PHE A 171 -22.46 -36.67 -7.42
CA PHE A 171 -21.30 -35.89 -6.98
C PHE A 171 -20.81 -34.90 -8.05
N GLY A 172 -20.83 -35.28 -9.33
CA GLY A 172 -20.53 -34.39 -10.44
C GLY A 172 -21.52 -33.21 -10.52
N TRP A 173 -22.81 -33.46 -10.33
CA TRP A 173 -23.82 -32.40 -10.28
C TRP A 173 -23.64 -31.48 -9.05
N LEU A 174 -23.31 -32.05 -7.89
CA LEU A 174 -23.02 -31.31 -6.67
C LEU A 174 -21.80 -30.37 -6.83
N LEU A 175 -20.79 -30.79 -7.58
CA LEU A 175 -19.62 -29.97 -7.94
C LEU A 175 -20.04 -28.74 -8.75
N VAL A 176 -20.86 -28.92 -9.78
CA VAL A 176 -21.39 -27.82 -10.60
C VAL A 176 -22.25 -26.87 -9.76
N SER A 177 -23.09 -27.42 -8.87
CA SER A 177 -23.95 -26.63 -7.98
C SER A 177 -23.14 -25.79 -6.98
N THR A 178 -22.10 -26.39 -6.38
CA THR A 178 -21.19 -25.71 -5.45
C THR A 178 -20.45 -24.57 -6.16
N THR A 179 -19.96 -24.80 -7.37
CA THR A 179 -19.28 -23.78 -8.18
C THR A 179 -20.21 -22.62 -8.53
N LYS A 180 -21.47 -22.89 -8.91
CA LYS A 180 -22.47 -21.86 -9.15
C LYS A 180 -22.78 -21.05 -7.89
N SER A 181 -22.86 -21.71 -6.74
CA SER A 181 -23.12 -21.06 -5.45
C SER A 181 -21.98 -20.11 -5.06
N ILE A 182 -20.73 -20.52 -5.25
CA ILE A 182 -19.54 -19.69 -5.06
C ILE A 182 -19.58 -18.45 -5.96
N PHE A 183 -19.91 -18.62 -7.24
CA PHE A 183 -19.97 -17.50 -8.18
C PHE A 183 -21.10 -16.53 -7.83
N LYS A 184 -22.24 -17.05 -7.35
CA LYS A 184 -23.37 -16.24 -6.88
C LYS A 184 -22.97 -15.39 -5.67
N LEU A 185 -22.33 -15.98 -4.66
CA LEU A 185 -21.78 -15.28 -3.49
C LEU A 185 -20.78 -14.19 -3.89
N TYR A 186 -19.88 -14.49 -4.82
CA TYR A 186 -18.96 -13.51 -5.37
C TYR A 186 -19.71 -12.34 -6.04
N SER A 187 -20.70 -12.62 -6.89
CA SER A 187 -21.47 -11.57 -7.56
C SER A 187 -22.28 -10.71 -6.59
N LEU A 188 -22.76 -11.28 -5.48
CA LEU A 188 -23.54 -10.57 -4.46
C LEU A 188 -22.67 -9.62 -3.65
N THR A 189 -21.49 -10.09 -3.22
CA THR A 189 -20.54 -9.26 -2.48
C THR A 189 -20.05 -8.11 -3.34
N TRP A 190 -19.70 -8.35 -4.61
CA TRP A 190 -19.31 -7.31 -5.56
C TRP A 190 -20.39 -6.25 -5.78
N LYS A 191 -21.64 -6.67 -5.99
CA LYS A 191 -22.78 -5.75 -6.15
C LYS A 191 -23.01 -4.91 -4.88
N LYS A 192 -22.85 -5.48 -3.69
CA LYS A 192 -22.96 -4.74 -2.42
C LYS A 192 -21.85 -3.70 -2.28
N VAL A 193 -20.61 -4.06 -2.61
CA VAL A 193 -19.47 -3.11 -2.60
C VAL A 193 -19.73 -1.95 -3.56
N LEU A 194 -20.13 -2.24 -4.81
CA LEU A 194 -20.48 -1.20 -5.79
C LEU A 194 -21.65 -0.32 -5.33
N ALA A 195 -22.66 -0.91 -4.69
CA ALA A 195 -23.80 -0.16 -4.15
C ALA A 195 -23.38 0.80 -3.02
N LEU A 196 -22.45 0.40 -2.15
CA LEU A 196 -21.90 1.25 -1.10
C LEU A 196 -21.10 2.43 -1.69
N PHE A 197 -20.34 2.21 -2.75
CA PHE A 197 -19.64 3.29 -3.45
C PHE A 197 -20.60 4.26 -4.16
N LYS A 198 -21.64 3.74 -4.83
CA LYS A 198 -22.65 4.58 -5.51
C LYS A 198 -23.45 5.45 -4.53
N LYS A 199 -23.70 4.97 -3.30
CA LYS A 199 -24.48 5.70 -2.28
C LYS A 199 -23.66 6.78 -1.54
N ARG A 200 -22.34 6.79 -1.69
CA ARG A 200 -21.43 7.72 -1.01
C ARG A 200 -20.96 8.88 -1.90
N GLY A 201 -21.30 8.84 -3.19
CA GLY A 201 -21.02 9.89 -4.18
C GLY A 201 -22.25 10.71 -4.61
N ALA A 202 -23.36 10.63 -3.86
CA ALA A 202 -24.56 11.46 -4.01
C ALA A 202 -24.86 12.10 -2.65
#